data_AF-A0A3B0BRA6-F1
#
_entry.id   AF-A0A3B0BRA6-F1
#
_cell.length_a   1.000
_cell.length_b   1.000
_cell.length_c   1.000
_cell.angle_alpha   90.00
_cell.angle_beta   90.00
_cell.angle_gamma   90.00
#
_symmetry.space_group_name_H-M   'P 1'
#
loop_
_entity.id
_entity.type
_entity.pdbx_description
1 polymer ?
#
loop_
_entity_poly.entity_id
_entity_poly.type
_entity_poly.pdbx_seq_one_letter_code
_entity_poly.pdbx_strand_id
1 'polypeptide(L)'
;MKIPTTLHHKPVVVAENYERIDGRLARNTDAKGLSLGLAQWNDRDTVDISAKVWRYTGEKWSRQSEELPLHRVLDLSILLCRSLAHFREAYRYEHLYDPQNPVIDRVGLQGDAMTVSVCTDNERINEDLKLFYQALSEDDEMIGERLRTLSTILQEMGY
;
A
#
# COMPACT_ATOMS: atom_id res chain seq x y z
N MET A 1 -14.61 2.32 1.97
CA MET A 1 -14.68 3.62 2.68
C MET A 1 -13.43 4.41 2.34
N LYS A 2 -13.49 5.75 2.28
CA LYS A 2 -12.28 6.56 2.11
C LYS A 2 -11.40 6.50 3.36
N ILE A 3 -10.10 6.35 3.19
CA ILE A 3 -9.15 6.38 4.31
C ILE A 3 -8.69 7.81 4.61
N PRO A 4 -8.24 8.14 5.84
CA PRO A 4 -7.76 9.48 6.16
C PRO A 4 -6.42 9.79 5.48
N THR A 5 -6.30 10.98 4.90
CA THR A 5 -5.07 11.49 4.27
C THR A 5 -4.39 12.62 5.05
N THR A 6 -5.09 13.19 6.04
CA THR A 6 -4.59 14.32 6.86
C THR A 6 -3.85 13.88 8.13
N LEU A 7 -3.78 12.58 8.41
CA LEU A 7 -3.02 12.03 9.54
C LEU A 7 -1.51 12.02 9.24
N HIS A 8 -0.72 11.54 10.20
CA HIS A 8 0.74 11.59 10.09
C HIS A 8 1.31 10.71 8.97
N HIS A 9 0.81 9.48 8.81
CA HIS A 9 1.14 8.65 7.65
C HIS A 9 0.57 9.31 6.38
N LYS A 10 1.41 9.48 5.35
CA LYS A 10 1.03 10.11 4.08
C LYS A 10 0.84 9.06 2.99
N PRO A 11 -0.39 8.55 2.79
CA PRO A 11 -0.63 7.50 1.81
C PRO A 11 -0.41 8.02 0.38
N VAL A 12 0.27 7.21 -0.44
CA VAL A 12 0.48 7.49 -1.87
C VAL A 12 -0.14 6.42 -2.78
N VAL A 13 -0.16 5.16 -2.33
CA VAL A 13 -0.92 4.07 -2.98
C VAL A 13 -1.87 3.47 -1.96
N VAL A 14 -3.11 3.21 -2.38
CA VAL A 14 -4.20 2.76 -1.52
C VAL A 14 -4.95 1.58 -2.10
N ALA A 15 -5.48 0.76 -1.20
CA ALA A 15 -6.57 -0.17 -1.45
C ALA A 15 -7.70 0.15 -0.48
N GLU A 16 -8.66 0.96 -0.94
CA GLU A 16 -9.84 1.31 -0.18
C GLU A 16 -10.92 0.23 -0.25
N ASN A 17 -11.89 0.29 0.67
CA ASN A 17 -12.95 -0.72 0.79
C ASN A 17 -12.42 -2.13 1.11
N TYR A 18 -11.25 -2.21 1.76
CA TYR A 18 -10.60 -3.47 2.11
C TYR A 18 -11.49 -4.36 2.98
N GLU A 19 -12.44 -3.77 3.72
CA GLU A 19 -13.40 -4.53 4.52
C GLU A 19 -14.18 -5.56 3.70
N ARG A 20 -14.26 -5.43 2.37
CA ARG A 20 -14.97 -6.36 1.48
C ARG A 20 -14.15 -7.61 1.12
N ILE A 21 -12.83 -7.55 1.30
CA ILE A 21 -11.87 -8.54 0.81
C ILE A 21 -10.89 -9.02 1.91
N ASP A 22 -11.16 -8.71 3.19
CA ASP A 22 -10.36 -9.11 4.36
C ASP A 22 -10.52 -10.61 4.72
N GLY A 23 -10.46 -11.49 3.70
CA GLY A 23 -10.59 -12.93 3.83
C GLY A 23 -11.84 -13.36 4.60
N ARG A 24 -11.66 -14.22 5.63
CA ARG A 24 -12.75 -14.69 6.49
C ARG A 24 -13.44 -13.59 7.31
N LEU A 25 -12.81 -12.43 7.44
CA LEU A 25 -13.34 -11.28 8.17
C LEU A 25 -14.07 -10.30 7.23
N ALA A 26 -14.16 -10.62 5.93
CA ALA A 26 -14.85 -9.79 4.96
C ALA A 26 -16.27 -9.43 5.43
N ARG A 27 -16.59 -8.13 5.32
CA ARG A 27 -17.82 -7.45 5.76
C ARG A 27 -18.05 -7.43 7.28
N ASN A 28 -17.16 -8.05 8.07
CA ASN A 28 -17.21 -8.04 9.53
C ASN A 28 -15.81 -7.79 10.11
N THR A 29 -15.23 -6.66 9.71
CA THR A 29 -13.90 -6.24 10.12
C THR A 29 -13.90 -4.73 10.36
N ASP A 30 -13.05 -4.30 11.27
CA ASP A 30 -12.74 -2.88 11.46
C ASP A 30 -11.65 -2.39 10.51
N ALA A 31 -10.93 -3.27 9.81
CA ALA A 31 -9.98 -2.89 8.77
C ALA A 31 -10.70 -2.41 7.50
N LYS A 32 -10.55 -1.13 7.17
CA LYS A 32 -11.28 -0.45 6.07
C LYS A 32 -10.43 -0.15 4.84
N GLY A 33 -9.11 -0.15 5.00
CA GLY A 33 -8.22 0.10 3.88
C GLY A 33 -6.78 -0.28 4.19
N LEU A 34 -6.00 -0.43 3.13
CA LEU A 34 -4.55 -0.61 3.18
C LEU A 34 -3.88 0.54 2.42
N SER A 35 -2.69 0.95 2.83
CA SER A 35 -1.90 1.93 2.08
C SER A 35 -0.40 1.68 2.15
N LEU A 36 0.29 2.20 1.15
CA LEU A 36 1.73 2.45 1.18
C LEU A 36 1.95 3.96 1.15
N GLY A 37 2.92 4.45 1.89
CA GLY A 37 3.12 5.89 2.03
C GLY A 37 4.30 6.26 2.89
N LEU A 38 4.52 7.57 3.04
CA LEU A 38 5.57 8.11 3.90
C LEU A 38 5.21 7.83 5.36
N ALA A 39 6.19 7.33 6.12
CA ALA A 39 6.02 6.98 7.52
C ALA A 39 5.82 8.23 8.38
N GLN A 40 5.26 8.01 9.57
CA GLN A 40 5.03 9.06 10.55
C GLN A 40 6.33 9.56 11.22
N TRP A 41 7.39 8.74 11.22
CA TRP A 41 8.64 8.97 11.94
C TRP A 41 9.79 9.28 10.99
N ASN A 42 9.63 10.24 10.10
CA ASN A 42 10.75 10.70 9.29
C ASN A 42 11.64 11.58 10.16
N ASP A 43 12.90 11.18 10.33
CA ASP A 43 13.94 12.08 10.82
C ASP A 43 14.20 13.17 9.78
N ARG A 44 14.91 14.24 10.18
CA ARG A 44 15.15 15.40 9.30
C ARG A 44 15.85 15.04 7.98
N ASP A 45 16.57 13.92 7.94
CA ASP A 45 17.46 13.54 6.85
C ASP A 45 17.05 12.24 6.14
N THR A 46 16.04 11.51 6.63
CA THR A 46 15.60 10.23 6.03
C THR A 46 14.09 10.17 5.90
N VAL A 47 13.62 9.81 4.70
CA VAL A 47 12.21 9.59 4.40
C VAL A 47 11.95 8.08 4.44
N ASP A 48 11.33 7.61 5.51
CA ASP A 48 10.95 6.21 5.62
C ASP A 48 9.63 5.96 4.90
N ILE A 49 9.52 4.82 4.23
CA ILE A 49 8.28 4.33 3.62
C ILE A 49 7.69 3.19 4.45
N SER A 50 6.37 3.13 4.51
CA SER A 50 5.67 2.14 5.34
C SER A 50 4.39 1.65 4.69
N ALA A 51 4.03 0.41 5.02
CA ALA A 51 2.71 -0.13 4.80
C ALA A 51 1.84 0.13 6.04
N LYS A 52 0.55 0.46 5.83
CA LYS A 52 -0.39 0.72 6.92
C LYS A 52 -1.74 0.04 6.69
N VAL A 53 -2.24 -0.59 7.74
CA VAL A 53 -3.63 -1.05 7.84
C VAL A 53 -4.45 0.03 8.54
N TRP A 54 -5.55 0.45 7.90
CA TRP A 54 -6.46 1.45 8.44
C TRP A 54 -7.64 0.79 9.10
N ARG A 55 -7.76 0.94 10.42
CA ARG A 55 -8.90 0.43 11.19
C ARG A 55 -9.78 1.55 11.72
N TYR A 56 -11.08 1.36 11.58
CA TYR A 56 -12.12 2.26 12.06
C TYR A 56 -13.12 1.48 12.92
N THR A 57 -13.23 1.85 14.19
CA THR A 57 -14.10 1.17 15.16
C THR A 57 -15.54 1.68 15.14
N GLY A 58 -15.91 2.54 14.20
CA GLY A 58 -17.20 3.24 14.16
C GLY A 58 -17.16 4.62 14.81
N GLU A 59 -16.17 4.90 15.66
CA GLU A 59 -16.02 6.19 16.34
C GLU A 59 -14.72 6.90 15.98
N LYS A 60 -13.61 6.15 15.89
CA LYS A 60 -12.26 6.70 15.66
C LYS A 60 -11.38 5.77 14.83
N TRP A 61 -10.35 6.37 14.22
CA TRP A 61 -9.28 5.64 13.55
C TRP A 61 -8.23 5.15 14.56
N SER A 62 -7.82 3.89 14.45
CA SER A 62 -6.77 3.30 15.29
C SER A 62 -5.40 3.94 14.99
N ARG A 63 -4.61 4.20 16.04
CA ARG A 63 -3.34 4.95 15.95
C ARG A 63 -2.06 4.10 16.07
N GLN A 64 -2.10 2.84 16.52
CA GLN A 64 -0.89 2.10 16.91
C GLN A 64 -0.93 0.59 16.66
N SER A 65 0.18 -0.09 16.97
CA SER A 65 0.58 -1.46 16.62
C SER A 65 -0.47 -2.54 16.91
N GLU A 66 -0.49 -3.55 16.02
CA GLU A 66 -1.51 -4.58 15.96
C GLU A 66 -0.90 -5.92 15.56
N GLU A 67 -1.47 -7.01 16.06
CA GLU A 67 -1.27 -8.34 15.49
C GLU A 67 -2.05 -8.44 14.18
N LEU A 68 -1.37 -8.80 13.09
CA LEU A 68 -2.00 -8.97 11.79
C LEU A 68 -2.36 -10.44 11.56
N PRO A 69 -3.62 -10.75 11.17
CA PRO A 69 -3.93 -12.05 10.59
C PRO A 69 -3.02 -12.34 9.40
N LEU A 70 -2.60 -13.60 9.23
CA LEU A 70 -1.63 -13.98 8.20
C LEU A 70 -2.04 -13.57 6.78
N HIS A 71 -3.34 -13.64 6.45
CA HIS A 71 -3.81 -13.22 5.13
C HIS A 71 -3.61 -11.72 4.88
N ARG A 72 -3.65 -10.86 5.91
CA ARG A 72 -3.36 -9.42 5.74
C ARG A 72 -1.90 -9.16 5.42
N VAL A 73 -0.99 -10.02 5.88
CA VAL A 73 0.43 -9.95 5.51
C VAL A 73 0.55 -10.20 4.01
N LEU A 74 -0.13 -11.22 3.49
CA LEU A 74 -0.16 -11.53 2.05
C LEU A 74 -0.83 -10.41 1.23
N ASP A 75 -1.94 -9.87 1.71
CA ASP A 75 -2.65 -8.77 1.05
C ASP A 75 -1.78 -7.50 0.96
N LEU A 76 -1.03 -7.20 2.03
CA LEU A 76 -0.03 -6.13 2.01
C LEU A 76 1.12 -6.42 1.05
N SER A 77 1.58 -7.67 0.98
CA SER A 77 2.58 -8.09 -0.02
C SER A 77 2.06 -7.93 -1.45
N ILE A 78 0.79 -8.25 -1.71
CA ILE A 78 0.14 -8.06 -3.02
C ILE A 78 0.08 -6.57 -3.37
N LEU A 79 -0.37 -5.72 -2.44
CA LEU A 79 -0.39 -4.27 -2.62
C LEU A 79 1.02 -3.72 -2.92
N LEU A 80 2.04 -4.17 -2.17
CA LEU A 80 3.44 -3.82 -2.39
C LEU A 80 3.90 -4.23 -3.79
N CYS A 81 3.73 -5.49 -4.18
CA CYS A 81 4.16 -5.99 -5.48
C CYS A 81 3.50 -5.26 -6.65
N ARG A 82 2.19 -4.94 -6.56
CA ARG A 82 1.50 -4.15 -7.59
C ARG A 82 2.00 -2.72 -7.67
N SER A 83 2.30 -2.11 -6.52
CA SER A 83 2.87 -0.76 -6.46
C SER A 83 4.27 -0.73 -7.07
N LEU A 84 5.14 -1.69 -6.72
CA LEU A 84 6.48 -1.79 -7.29
C LEU A 84 6.45 -2.03 -8.80
N ALA A 85 5.54 -2.87 -9.28
CA ALA A 85 5.37 -3.09 -10.72
C ALA A 85 4.98 -1.80 -11.46
N HIS A 86 4.13 -0.95 -10.86
CA HIS A 86 3.81 0.38 -11.39
C HIS A 86 5.04 1.29 -11.40
N PHE A 87 5.75 1.39 -10.28
CA PHE A 87 6.86 2.33 -10.14
C PHE A 87 8.07 2.02 -11.05
N ARG A 88 8.24 0.76 -11.47
CA ARG A 88 9.24 0.40 -12.50
C ARG A 88 9.07 1.17 -13.81
N GLU A 89 7.84 1.49 -14.18
CA GLU A 89 7.51 2.18 -15.43
C GLU A 89 7.00 3.62 -15.18
N ALA A 90 6.91 4.04 -13.92
CA ALA A 90 6.26 5.30 -13.55
C ALA A 90 7.01 6.55 -14.05
N TYR A 91 8.31 6.43 -14.32
CA TYR A 91 9.15 7.50 -14.87
C TYR A 91 8.63 8.07 -16.21
N ARG A 92 7.76 7.34 -16.92
CA ARG A 92 7.10 7.80 -18.14
C ARG A 92 6.01 8.86 -17.91
N TYR A 93 5.55 9.02 -16.67
CA TYR A 93 4.51 9.97 -16.29
C TYR A 93 5.14 11.18 -15.60
N GLU A 94 4.65 12.39 -15.92
CA GLU A 94 5.12 13.64 -15.30
C GLU A 94 5.00 13.63 -13.76
N HIS A 95 3.95 12.99 -13.24
CA HIS A 95 3.66 12.90 -11.81
C HIS A 95 3.81 11.48 -11.26
N LEU A 96 4.50 10.59 -11.96
CA LEU A 96 4.66 9.17 -11.61
C LEU A 96 3.37 8.33 -11.69
N TYR A 97 2.28 8.88 -12.21
CA TYR A 97 1.04 8.17 -12.54
C TYR A 97 0.23 8.94 -13.60
N ASP A 98 -0.80 8.30 -14.14
CA ASP A 98 -1.78 8.94 -15.03
C ASP A 98 -2.90 9.62 -14.21
N PRO A 99 -3.00 10.97 -14.20
CA PRO A 99 -4.05 11.66 -13.44
C PRO A 99 -5.47 11.38 -13.95
N GLN A 100 -5.62 10.99 -15.22
CA GLN A 100 -6.93 10.65 -15.80
C GLN A 100 -7.34 9.22 -15.45
N ASN A 101 -6.38 8.36 -15.13
CA ASN A 101 -6.62 6.98 -14.72
C ASN A 101 -5.70 6.57 -13.56
N PRO A 102 -6.03 6.98 -12.32
CA PRO A 102 -5.19 6.72 -11.14
C PRO A 102 -5.25 5.27 -10.65
N VAL A 103 -6.09 4.42 -11.25
CA VAL A 103 -6.18 2.99 -10.91
C VAL A 103 -4.99 2.26 -11.53
N ILE A 104 -4.19 1.62 -10.69
CA ILE A 104 -2.99 0.86 -11.07
C ILE A 104 -3.38 -0.56 -11.49
N ASP A 105 -4.22 -1.22 -10.70
CA ASP A 105 -4.67 -2.59 -10.98
C ASP A 105 -5.94 -2.96 -10.20
N ARG A 106 -6.57 -4.06 -10.62
CA ARG A 106 -7.67 -4.69 -9.90
C ARG A 106 -7.41 -6.19 -9.74
N VAL A 107 -6.96 -6.58 -8.55
CA VAL A 107 -6.55 -7.95 -8.22
C VAL A 107 -7.72 -8.72 -7.63
N GLY A 108 -8.16 -9.81 -8.26
CA GLY A 108 -9.22 -10.67 -7.73
C GLY A 108 -8.79 -11.36 -6.43
N LEU A 109 -9.62 -11.27 -5.39
CA LEU A 109 -9.39 -11.89 -4.08
C LEU A 109 -10.69 -12.52 -3.55
N GLN A 110 -10.61 -13.23 -2.43
CA GLN A 110 -11.82 -13.78 -1.82
C GLN A 110 -12.81 -12.66 -1.49
N GLY A 111 -14.00 -12.73 -2.09
CA GLY A 111 -15.12 -11.80 -1.86
C GLY A 111 -15.38 -10.80 -3.00
N ASP A 112 -14.34 -10.13 -3.50
CA ASP A 112 -14.41 -9.13 -4.58
C ASP A 112 -13.01 -8.97 -5.22
N ALA A 113 -12.50 -7.74 -5.35
CA ALA A 113 -11.16 -7.46 -5.84
C ALA A 113 -10.52 -6.29 -5.09
N MET A 114 -9.22 -6.39 -4.86
CA MET A 114 -8.40 -5.28 -4.40
C MET A 114 -8.19 -4.31 -5.56
N THR A 115 -8.81 -3.14 -5.47
CA THR A 115 -8.52 -2.04 -6.41
C THR A 115 -7.34 -1.26 -5.85
N VAL A 116 -6.21 -1.33 -6.55
CA VAL A 116 -4.98 -0.62 -6.20
C VAL A 116 -4.96 0.68 -6.99
N SER A 117 -4.84 1.81 -6.30
CA SER A 117 -4.85 3.13 -6.95
C SER A 117 -3.94 4.13 -6.27
N VAL A 118 -3.55 5.16 -7.00
CA VAL A 118 -2.90 6.34 -6.43
C VAL A 118 -3.87 7.09 -5.52
N CYS A 119 -3.37 7.57 -4.37
CA CYS A 119 -4.14 8.28 -3.37
C CYS A 119 -4.41 9.74 -3.79
N THR A 120 -5.28 9.97 -4.78
CA THR A 120 -5.57 11.32 -5.28
C THR A 120 -6.26 12.24 -4.27
N ASP A 121 -6.76 11.68 -3.15
CA ASP A 121 -7.29 12.44 -2.01
C ASP A 121 -6.18 12.99 -1.08
N ASN A 122 -4.91 12.65 -1.32
CA ASN A 122 -3.78 13.28 -0.66
C ASN A 122 -3.50 14.63 -1.35
N GLU A 123 -3.68 15.74 -0.62
CA GLU A 123 -3.49 17.11 -1.14
C GLU A 123 -2.06 17.37 -1.67
N ARG A 124 -1.06 16.62 -1.18
CA ARG A 124 0.34 16.73 -1.59
C ARG A 124 0.81 15.52 -2.41
N ILE A 125 -0.12 14.81 -3.05
CA ILE A 125 0.14 13.52 -3.71
C ILE A 125 1.35 13.57 -4.66
N ASN A 126 1.50 14.62 -5.47
CA ASN A 126 2.61 14.71 -6.44
C ASN A 126 3.98 14.87 -5.78
N GLU A 127 4.05 15.56 -4.63
CA GLU A 127 5.29 15.73 -3.87
C GLU A 127 5.61 14.45 -3.08
N ASP A 128 4.60 13.90 -2.39
CA ASP A 128 4.75 12.69 -1.59
C ASP A 128 5.08 11.46 -2.47
N LEU A 129 4.56 11.38 -3.70
CA LEU A 129 4.95 10.33 -4.67
C LEU A 129 6.42 10.43 -5.06
N LYS A 130 6.95 11.63 -5.26
CA LYS A 130 8.37 11.82 -5.59
C LYS A 130 9.26 11.35 -4.45
N LEU A 131 8.92 11.74 -3.21
CA LEU A 131 9.64 11.30 -2.01
C LEU A 131 9.54 9.79 -1.82
N PHE A 132 8.35 9.21 -2.01
CA PHE A 132 8.15 7.77 -1.93
C PHE A 132 8.94 7.01 -3.00
N TYR A 133 8.95 7.50 -4.23
CA TYR A 133 9.71 6.91 -5.34
C TYR A 133 11.22 7.00 -5.12
N GLN A 134 11.70 8.11 -4.57
CA GLN A 134 13.10 8.26 -4.18
C GLN A 134 13.47 7.23 -3.10
N ALA A 135 12.70 7.15 -2.01
CA ALA A 135 12.94 6.18 -0.93
C ALA A 135 12.88 4.73 -1.44
N LEU A 136 11.95 4.40 -2.36
CA LEU A 136 11.92 3.10 -3.04
C LEU A 136 13.22 2.80 -3.80
N SER A 137 13.81 3.81 -4.43
CA SER A 137 15.05 3.65 -5.20
C SER A 137 16.26 3.47 -4.28
N GLU A 138 16.26 4.15 -3.13
CA GLU A 138 17.28 3.99 -2.08
C GLU A 138 17.24 2.58 -1.45
N ASP A 139 16.04 2.01 -1.31
CA ASP A 139 15.82 0.67 -0.77
C ASP A 139 15.81 -0.46 -1.83
N ASP A 140 16.09 -0.19 -3.11
CA ASP A 140 15.89 -1.13 -4.22
C ASP A 140 16.66 -2.44 -4.06
N GLU A 141 17.92 -2.37 -3.58
CA GLU A 141 18.73 -3.57 -3.35
C GLU A 141 18.10 -4.47 -2.27
N MET A 142 17.73 -3.87 -1.14
CA MET A 142 17.11 -4.58 -0.02
C MET A 142 15.77 -5.19 -0.46
N ILE A 143 14.87 -4.38 -1.03
CA ILE A 143 13.55 -4.82 -1.47
C ILE A 143 13.69 -5.92 -2.53
N GLY A 144 14.56 -5.72 -3.52
CA GLY A 144 14.83 -6.67 -4.59
C GLY A 144 15.35 -8.02 -4.09
N GLU A 145 16.24 -8.03 -3.09
CA GLU A 145 16.73 -9.26 -2.47
C GLU A 145 15.59 -10.05 -1.81
N ARG A 146 14.75 -9.39 -1.00
CA ARG A 146 13.63 -10.06 -0.30
C ARG A 146 12.58 -10.58 -1.29
N LEU A 147 12.28 -9.82 -2.34
CA LEU A 147 11.33 -10.25 -3.37
C LEU A 147 11.83 -11.45 -4.17
N ARG A 148 13.12 -11.49 -4.53
CA ARG A 148 13.71 -12.66 -5.19
C ARG A 148 13.63 -13.90 -4.30
N THR A 149 14.01 -13.76 -3.03
CA THR A 149 13.93 -14.85 -2.04
C THR A 149 12.48 -15.36 -1.89
N LEU A 150 11.52 -14.45 -1.74
CA LEU A 150 10.10 -14.81 -1.63
C LEU A 150 9.61 -15.53 -2.90
N SER A 151 9.97 -15.03 -4.09
CA SER A 151 9.61 -15.67 -5.36
C SER A 151 10.15 -17.09 -5.46
N THR A 152 11.40 -17.33 -5.08
CA THR A 152 12.00 -18.67 -5.08
C THR A 152 11.25 -19.59 -4.13
N ILE A 153 10.98 -19.16 -2.89
CA ILE A 153 10.26 -19.96 -1.91
C ILE A 153 8.84 -20.31 -2.40
N LEU A 154 8.13 -19.35 -2.99
CA LEU A 154 6.79 -19.58 -3.55
C LEU A 154 6.82 -20.63 -4.67
N GLN A 155 7.79 -20.54 -5.58
CA GLN A 155 7.98 -21.50 -6.68
C GLN A 155 8.32 -22.90 -6.15
N GLU A 156 9.20 -23.01 -5.14
CA GLU A 156 9.54 -24.28 -4.48
C GLU A 156 8.33 -24.92 -3.79
N MET A 157 7.42 -24.11 -3.25
CA MET A 157 6.16 -24.54 -2.65
C MET A 157 5.09 -24.93 -3.69
N GLY A 158 5.32 -24.65 -4.99
CA GLY A 158 4.41 -24.96 -6.08
C GLY A 158 3.31 -23.92 -6.32
N TYR A 159 3.51 -22.67 -5.88
CA TYR A 159 2.67 -21.52 -6.24
C TYR A 159 3.11 -20.84 -7.54
#